data_AF-A0A2H9NWZ7-F1
#
_entry.id   AF-A0A2H9NWZ7-F1
#
_cell.length_a   1.000
_cell.length_b   1.000
_cell.length_c   1.000
_cell.angle_alpha   90.00
_cell.angle_beta   90.00
_cell.angle_gamma   90.00
#
_symmetry.space_group_name_H-M   'P 1'
#
loop_
_entity.id
_entity.type
_entity.pdbx_description
1 polymer ?
#
loop_
_entity_poly.entity_id
_entity_poly.type
_entity_poly.pdbx_seq_one_letter_code
_entity_poly.pdbx_strand_id
1 'polypeptide(L)'
;MVAKKKSFKKGAKNMSKKTGKKNMKKNTKKPMVKTAKKMPKKSSKKGSGRGSGYAVNVMQRTASDIGRTAERTVDSMAMTVRGRRRPTMEIAIISLILNIIVPGLGSIIGGKTKQGIWQVILLVIGTILSVIGIGIFMILIAWIWALVSGIHLIMDANR
;
A
#
# COMPACT_ATOMS: atom_id res chain seq x y z
N MET A 1 39.07 4.81 -47.28
CA MET A 1 39.34 4.59 -45.84
C MET A 1 38.56 5.61 -45.01
N VAL A 2 37.82 5.12 -44.01
CA VAL A 2 37.35 5.80 -42.79
C VAL A 2 36.57 7.12 -42.93
N ALA A 3 35.23 7.05 -42.86
CA ALA A 3 34.40 7.94 -42.02
C ALA A 3 32.89 7.72 -42.23
N LYS A 4 32.23 6.90 -41.38
CA LYS A 4 30.78 7.02 -41.12
C LYS A 4 30.29 6.15 -39.96
N LYS A 5 30.53 6.57 -38.71
CA LYS A 5 29.83 5.99 -37.54
C LYS A 5 29.70 6.99 -36.38
N LYS A 6 28.89 8.04 -36.51
CA LYS A 6 28.36 8.80 -35.35
C LYS A 6 27.05 9.50 -35.71
N SER A 7 25.90 8.86 -35.46
CA SER A 7 24.63 9.52 -35.05
C SER A 7 23.47 8.54 -35.05
N PHE A 8 23.37 7.70 -34.02
CA PHE A 8 22.13 6.98 -33.70
C PHE A 8 22.08 6.73 -32.19
N LYS A 9 21.98 7.81 -31.39
CA LYS A 9 21.84 7.67 -29.92
C LYS A 9 21.11 8.83 -29.23
N LYS A 10 20.07 9.39 -29.84
CA LYS A 10 19.17 10.37 -29.19
C LYS A 10 17.72 10.14 -29.62
N GLY A 11 17.01 9.23 -28.95
CA GLY A 11 15.59 9.00 -29.26
C GLY A 11 14.73 8.30 -28.19
N ALA A 12 15.27 7.87 -27.04
CA ALA A 12 14.54 6.97 -26.14
C ALA A 12 14.29 7.49 -24.71
N LYS A 13 14.15 8.82 -24.50
CA LYS A 13 14.00 9.38 -23.13
C LYS A 13 12.66 10.03 -22.76
N ASN A 14 11.67 10.13 -23.65
CA ASN A 14 10.47 10.97 -23.37
C ASN A 14 9.10 10.28 -23.55
N MET A 15 8.95 8.99 -23.29
CA MET A 15 7.62 8.35 -23.25
C MET A 15 7.48 7.30 -22.14
N SER A 16 7.33 7.72 -20.87
CA SER A 16 6.63 6.91 -19.86
C SER A 16 6.33 7.74 -18.60
N LYS A 17 5.54 8.81 -18.74
CA LYS A 17 4.97 9.55 -17.60
C LYS A 17 3.55 10.01 -17.92
N LYS A 18 2.66 9.08 -18.26
CA LYS A 18 1.22 9.34 -18.31
C LYS A 18 0.46 8.02 -18.40
N THR A 19 0.06 7.48 -17.26
CA THR A 19 -1.13 6.63 -17.07
C THR A 19 -1.15 6.10 -15.65
N GLY A 20 -2.30 6.15 -14.99
CA GLY A 20 -2.51 5.42 -13.72
C GLY A 20 -2.98 6.24 -12.52
N LYS A 21 -3.48 7.47 -12.69
CA LYS A 21 -4.23 8.19 -11.64
C LYS A 21 -5.74 7.95 -11.85
N LYS A 22 -6.21 6.72 -11.66
CA LYS A 22 -7.65 6.41 -11.62
C LYS A 22 -7.94 5.41 -10.51
N ASN A 23 -8.91 5.81 -9.69
CA ASN A 23 -9.77 4.97 -8.86
C ASN A 23 -9.18 4.40 -7.57
N MET A 24 -9.25 5.19 -6.50
CA MET A 24 -9.54 4.63 -5.19
C MET A 24 -10.50 5.53 -4.39
N LYS A 25 -11.74 5.69 -4.87
CA LYS A 25 -12.90 6.01 -4.02
C LYS A 25 -13.27 4.74 -3.26
N LYS A 26 -12.60 4.46 -2.15
CA LYS A 26 -13.01 3.42 -1.21
C LYS A 26 -13.77 4.06 -0.05
N ASN A 27 -15.09 4.13 -0.28
CA ASN A 27 -16.14 3.72 0.65
C ASN A 27 -15.67 3.45 2.10
N THR A 28 -15.48 4.50 2.88
CA THR A 28 -15.40 4.42 4.34
C THR A 28 -16.82 4.50 4.90
N LYS A 29 -17.51 3.36 4.93
CA LYS A 29 -18.64 3.17 5.84
C LYS A 29 -18.08 3.21 7.26
N LYS A 30 -18.18 4.37 7.91
CA LYS A 30 -17.94 4.53 9.35
C LYS A 30 -18.96 3.64 10.09
N PRO A 31 -18.55 2.72 10.97
CA PRO A 31 -19.48 2.14 11.93
C PRO A 31 -19.89 3.25 12.91
N MET A 32 -21.18 3.59 12.92
CA MET A 32 -21.79 4.39 13.98
C MET A 32 -21.69 3.59 15.28
N VAL A 33 -20.67 3.90 16.09
CA VAL A 33 -20.65 3.48 17.49
C VAL A 33 -21.68 4.34 18.23
N LYS A 34 -22.89 3.80 18.37
CA LYS A 34 -23.92 4.31 19.27
C LYS A 34 -23.46 4.10 20.72
N THR A 35 -22.62 5.00 21.22
CA THR A 35 -22.33 5.06 22.65
C THR A 35 -23.41 5.89 23.33
N ALA A 36 -24.54 5.26 23.60
CA ALA A 36 -25.55 5.80 24.50
C ALA A 36 -24.98 5.73 25.93
N LYS A 37 -24.41 6.84 26.43
CA LYS A 37 -24.01 6.96 27.83
C LYS A 37 -24.62 8.23 28.43
N LYS A 38 -25.85 8.05 28.91
CA LYS A 38 -26.46 8.60 30.13
C LYS A 38 -25.88 9.95 30.59
N MET A 39 -26.54 11.05 30.20
CA MET A 39 -26.31 12.37 30.79
C MET A 39 -27.01 12.48 32.16
N PRO A 40 -26.33 13.00 33.19
CA PRO A 40 -26.99 13.44 34.43
C PRO A 40 -27.72 14.77 34.20
N LYS A 41 -29.01 14.80 34.56
CA LYS A 41 -29.82 16.02 34.64
C LYS A 41 -29.20 16.96 35.68
N LYS A 42 -28.57 18.05 35.24
CA LYS A 42 -28.29 19.20 36.10
C LYS A 42 -29.10 20.41 35.64
N SER A 43 -29.99 20.81 36.54
CA SER A 43 -30.75 22.05 36.52
C SER A 43 -29.82 23.25 36.36
N SER A 44 -29.97 24.01 35.28
CA SER A 44 -29.30 25.30 35.13
C SER A 44 -30.31 26.42 35.37
N LYS A 45 -30.04 27.19 36.43
CA LYS A 45 -30.74 28.39 36.87
C LYS A 45 -30.64 29.47 35.80
N LYS A 46 -31.78 30.09 35.51
CA LYS A 46 -31.96 31.25 34.63
C LYS A 46 -31.21 32.45 35.23
N GLY A 47 -30.05 32.78 34.66
CA GLY A 47 -29.32 34.02 34.92
C GLY A 47 -29.25 34.85 33.64
N SER A 48 -30.10 35.86 33.54
CA SER A 48 -30.09 36.85 32.47
C SER A 48 -28.91 37.81 32.64
N GLY A 49 -27.80 37.53 31.96
CA GLY A 49 -26.63 38.40 31.91
C GLY A 49 -26.28 38.73 30.47
N ARG A 50 -26.45 39.99 30.08
CA ARG A 50 -25.98 40.59 28.82
C ARG A 50 -24.44 40.50 28.77
N GLY A 51 -23.92 39.37 28.31
CA GLY A 51 -22.49 39.13 28.07
C GLY A 51 -22.20 37.94 27.14
N SER A 52 -23.26 37.35 26.56
CA SER A 52 -23.23 36.04 25.88
C SER A 52 -22.52 36.03 24.52
N GLY A 53 -22.40 37.18 23.85
CA GLY A 53 -21.82 37.24 22.49
C GLY A 53 -20.33 36.92 22.42
N TYR A 54 -19.55 37.26 23.46
CA TYR A 54 -18.10 37.03 23.46
C TYR A 54 -17.75 35.59 23.83
N ALA A 55 -18.45 34.99 24.80
CA ALA A 55 -18.20 33.61 25.22
C ALA A 55 -18.50 32.59 24.10
N VAL A 56 -19.56 32.83 23.30
CA VAL A 56 -19.94 31.94 22.19
C VAL A 56 -18.88 31.94 21.07
N ASN A 57 -18.30 33.10 20.76
CA ASN A 57 -17.28 33.22 19.71
C ASN A 57 -15.94 32.60 20.11
N VAL A 58 -15.53 32.72 21.38
CA VAL A 58 -14.30 32.08 21.87
C VAL A 58 -14.46 30.57 21.86
N MET A 59 -15.63 30.05 22.27
CA MET A 59 -15.89 28.61 22.33
C MET A 59 -15.92 27.96 20.93
N GLN A 60 -16.49 28.63 19.92
CA GLN A 60 -16.45 28.18 18.52
C GLN A 60 -15.04 28.17 17.94
N ARG A 61 -14.19 29.14 18.28
CA ARG A 61 -12.78 29.15 17.85
C ARG A 61 -12.02 27.97 18.45
N THR A 62 -12.14 27.71 19.76
CA THR A 62 -11.49 26.56 20.40
C THR A 62 -11.96 25.21 19.86
N ALA A 63 -13.26 25.05 19.55
CA ALA A 63 -13.76 23.81 18.97
C ALA A 63 -13.16 23.54 17.57
N SER A 64 -12.91 24.59 16.79
CA SER A 64 -12.30 24.46 15.45
C SER A 64 -10.80 24.12 15.50
N ASP A 65 -10.07 24.62 16.50
CA ASP A 65 -8.63 24.36 16.66
C ASP A 65 -8.34 22.93 17.15
N ILE A 66 -9.22 22.38 17.98
CA ILE A 66 -9.15 20.97 18.43
C ILE A 66 -9.38 20.01 17.26
N GLY A 67 -10.27 20.37 16.33
CA GLY A 67 -10.51 19.58 15.10
C GLY A 67 -9.26 19.49 14.22
N ARG A 68 -8.55 20.60 14.01
CA ARG A 68 -7.33 20.62 13.18
C ARG A 68 -6.15 19.88 13.81
N THR A 69 -6.03 19.91 15.14
CA THR A 69 -4.98 19.16 15.85
C THR A 69 -5.25 17.66 15.83
N ALA A 70 -6.51 17.25 15.92
CA ALA A 70 -6.90 15.86 15.71
C ALA A 70 -6.49 15.39 14.31
N GLU A 71 -6.85 16.11 13.24
CA GLU A 71 -6.50 15.73 11.86
C GLU A 71 -4.99 15.61 11.62
N ARG A 72 -4.18 16.55 12.14
CA ARG A 72 -2.71 16.47 12.06
C ARG A 72 -2.14 15.24 12.77
N THR A 73 -2.77 14.82 13.87
CA THR A 73 -2.36 13.63 14.62
C THR A 73 -2.70 12.35 13.84
N VAL A 74 -3.86 12.31 13.17
CA VAL A 74 -4.22 11.14 12.33
C VAL A 74 -3.34 11.05 11.09
N ASP A 75 -2.97 12.17 10.48
CA ASP A 75 -2.07 12.20 9.32
C ASP A 75 -0.63 11.81 9.68
N SER A 76 -0.13 12.24 10.83
CA SER A 76 1.20 11.85 11.33
C SER A 76 1.25 10.37 11.74
N MET A 77 0.15 9.83 12.29
CA MET A 77 0.01 8.38 12.50
C MET A 77 -0.13 7.60 11.19
N ALA A 78 -0.84 8.14 10.20
CA ALA A 78 -0.97 7.51 8.88
C ALA A 78 0.37 7.49 8.11
N MET A 79 1.26 8.46 8.35
CA MET A 79 2.62 8.46 7.81
C MET A 79 3.53 7.40 8.46
N THR A 80 3.40 7.15 9.77
CA THR A 80 4.24 6.17 10.48
C THR A 80 3.85 4.71 10.18
N VAL A 81 2.58 4.44 9.86
CA VAL A 81 2.11 3.07 9.52
C VAL A 81 2.50 2.65 8.09
N ARG A 82 2.90 3.59 7.21
CA ARG A 82 3.25 3.29 5.80
C ARG A 82 4.75 3.28 5.52
N GLY A 83 5.55 2.78 6.46
CA GLY A 83 6.93 2.42 6.21
C GLY A 83 7.04 1.24 5.24
N ARG A 84 6.78 1.45 3.94
CA ARG A 84 7.26 0.55 2.88
C ARG A 84 8.78 0.61 2.90
N ARG A 85 9.40 -0.19 3.76
CA ARG A 85 10.84 -0.44 3.67
C ARG A 85 11.08 -0.98 2.27
N ARG A 86 11.84 -0.25 1.47
CA ARG A 86 12.30 -0.79 0.19
C ARG A 86 13.09 -2.05 0.53
N PRO A 87 12.85 -3.18 -0.15
CA PRO A 87 13.66 -4.37 0.07
C PRO A 87 15.13 -3.99 -0.14
N THR A 88 15.98 -4.31 0.84
CA THR A 88 17.42 -4.15 0.67
C THR A 88 17.90 -5.13 -0.40
N MET A 89 19.05 -4.83 -1.03
CA MET A 89 19.60 -5.69 -2.10
C MET A 89 19.77 -7.15 -1.62
N GLU A 90 20.20 -7.33 -0.36
CA GLU A 90 20.31 -8.64 0.30
C GLU A 90 18.98 -9.39 0.36
N ILE A 91 17.90 -8.73 0.81
CA ILE A 91 16.56 -9.32 0.88
C ILE A 91 16.06 -9.66 -0.53
N ALA A 92 16.36 -8.82 -1.51
CA ALA A 92 15.97 -9.06 -2.90
C ALA A 92 16.67 -10.31 -3.47
N ILE A 93 17.97 -10.49 -3.22
CA ILE A 93 18.72 -11.68 -3.65
C ILE A 93 18.22 -12.93 -2.93
N ILE A 94 18.04 -12.87 -1.60
CA ILE A 94 17.49 -13.99 -0.80
C ILE A 94 16.11 -14.38 -1.33
N SER A 95 15.25 -13.39 -1.64
CA SER A 95 13.93 -13.65 -2.20
C SER A 95 13.98 -14.32 -3.58
N LEU A 96 14.98 -14.00 -4.41
CA LEU A 96 15.16 -14.64 -5.71
C LEU A 96 15.54 -16.11 -5.54
N ILE A 97 16.52 -16.39 -4.69
CA ILE A 97 16.98 -17.76 -4.39
C ILE A 97 15.80 -18.58 -3.83
N LEU A 98 15.02 -18.00 -2.90
CA LEU A 98 13.86 -18.69 -2.34
C LEU A 98 12.79 -18.99 -3.40
N ASN A 99 12.57 -18.10 -4.37
CA ASN A 99 11.61 -18.35 -5.45
C ASN A 99 12.05 -19.48 -6.40
N ILE A 100 13.35 -19.74 -6.54
CA ILE A 100 13.87 -20.87 -7.33
C ILE A 100 13.57 -22.19 -6.62
N ILE A 101 13.71 -22.25 -5.29
CA ILE A 101 13.44 -23.48 -4.53
C ILE A 101 11.94 -23.69 -4.36
N VAL A 102 11.22 -22.64 -3.93
CA VAL A 102 9.77 -22.69 -3.73
C VAL A 102 9.11 -21.44 -4.31
N PRO A 103 8.45 -21.53 -5.48
CA PRO A 103 7.83 -20.37 -6.11
C PRO A 103 6.71 -19.82 -5.22
N GLY A 104 6.79 -18.53 -4.89
CA GLY A 104 5.80 -17.82 -4.07
C GLY A 104 6.31 -17.39 -2.70
N LEU A 105 7.22 -18.15 -2.09
CA LEU A 105 7.79 -17.81 -0.77
C LEU A 105 8.72 -16.60 -0.85
N GLY A 106 9.53 -16.50 -1.91
CA GLY A 106 10.40 -15.34 -2.13
C GLY A 106 9.63 -14.03 -2.26
N SER A 107 8.54 -14.04 -3.03
CA SER A 107 7.67 -12.86 -3.22
C SER A 107 7.01 -12.37 -1.92
N ILE A 108 6.73 -13.26 -0.97
CA ILE A 108 6.17 -12.90 0.35
C ILE A 108 7.21 -12.15 1.18
N ILE A 109 8.44 -12.66 1.22
CA ILE A 109 9.55 -12.08 2.00
C ILE A 109 10.02 -10.75 1.40
N GLY A 110 10.03 -10.62 0.08
CA GLY A 110 10.37 -9.37 -0.61
C GLY A 110 9.30 -8.27 -0.49
N GLY A 111 8.22 -8.49 0.26
CA GLY A 111 7.17 -7.49 0.51
C GLY A 111 6.09 -7.41 -0.58
N LYS A 112 6.10 -8.32 -1.57
CA LYS A 112 5.06 -8.45 -2.60
C LYS A 112 4.10 -9.59 -2.28
N THR A 113 3.52 -9.54 -1.07
CA THR A 113 2.60 -10.56 -0.53
C THR A 113 1.45 -10.92 -1.47
N LYS A 114 0.85 -9.96 -2.18
CA LYS A 114 -0.25 -10.26 -3.13
C LYS A 114 0.18 -11.18 -4.28
N GLN A 115 1.38 -10.99 -4.82
CA GLN A 115 1.89 -11.84 -5.91
C GLN A 115 2.34 -13.20 -5.36
N GLY A 116 3.00 -13.21 -4.20
CA GLY A 116 3.41 -14.46 -3.55
C GLY A 116 2.24 -15.35 -3.16
N ILE A 117 1.14 -14.78 -2.66
CA ILE A 117 -0.08 -15.55 -2.34
C ILE A 117 -0.67 -16.21 -3.59
N TRP A 118 -0.73 -15.49 -4.71
CA TRP A 118 -1.18 -16.09 -5.98
C TRP A 118 -0.27 -17.23 -6.44
N GLN A 119 1.04 -17.09 -6.27
CA GLN A 119 2.01 -18.15 -6.60
C GLN A 119 1.86 -19.37 -5.70
N VAL A 120 1.66 -19.20 -4.39
CA VAL A 120 1.41 -20.31 -3.46
C VAL A 120 0.10 -21.01 -3.78
N ILE A 121 -0.97 -20.26 -4.10
CA ILE A 121 -2.25 -20.85 -4.50
C ILE A 121 -2.10 -21.63 -5.82
N LEU A 122 -1.42 -21.07 -6.82
CA LEU A 122 -1.15 -21.77 -8.08
C LEU A 122 -0.30 -23.02 -7.86
N LEU A 123 0.66 -22.99 -6.92
CA LEU A 123 1.47 -24.15 -6.58
C LEU A 123 0.58 -25.26 -5.98
N VAL A 124 -0.25 -24.93 -5.00
CA VAL A 124 -1.16 -25.91 -4.37
C VAL A 124 -2.13 -26.51 -5.40
N ILE A 125 -2.74 -25.67 -6.25
CA ILE A 125 -3.63 -26.13 -7.32
C ILE A 125 -2.86 -26.99 -8.33
N GLY A 126 -1.65 -26.56 -8.71
CA GLY A 126 -0.77 -27.27 -9.64
C GLY A 126 -0.33 -28.63 -9.11
N THR A 127 -0.04 -28.74 -7.81
CA THR A 127 0.29 -30.02 -7.16
C THR A 127 -0.90 -30.99 -7.20
N ILE A 128 -2.12 -30.51 -6.93
CA ILE A 128 -3.33 -31.34 -7.04
C ILE A 128 -3.56 -31.77 -8.49
N LEU A 129 -3.39 -30.84 -9.46
CA LEU A 129 -3.49 -31.15 -10.90
C LEU A 129 -2.36 -32.02 -11.43
N SER A 130 -1.24 -32.14 -10.70
CA SER A 130 -0.09 -32.96 -11.10
C SER A 130 -0.43 -34.45 -11.14
N VAL A 131 -1.46 -34.89 -10.42
CA VAL A 131 -1.96 -36.27 -10.47
C VAL A 131 -2.44 -36.64 -11.88
N ILE A 132 -2.89 -35.65 -12.67
CA ILE A 132 -3.38 -35.82 -14.04
C ILE A 132 -2.25 -35.57 -15.07
N GLY A 133 -1.01 -35.33 -14.64
CA GLY A 133 0.15 -35.03 -15.50
C GLY A 133 0.18 -33.61 -16.08
N ILE A 134 -0.97 -32.93 -16.16
CA ILE A 134 -1.09 -31.53 -16.61
C ILE A 134 -0.42 -30.55 -15.62
N GLY A 135 -0.36 -30.90 -14.33
CA GLY A 135 0.22 -30.05 -13.30
C GLY A 135 1.69 -29.68 -13.54
N ILE A 136 2.47 -30.50 -14.24
CA ILE A 136 3.89 -30.23 -14.52
C ILE A 136 4.07 -28.97 -15.39
N PHE A 137 3.28 -28.82 -16.46
CA PHE A 137 3.32 -27.62 -17.29
C PHE A 137 2.88 -26.38 -16.51
N MET A 138 1.91 -26.54 -15.62
CA MET A 138 1.39 -25.45 -14.78
C MET A 138 2.42 -25.00 -13.74
N ILE A 139 3.14 -25.94 -13.14
CA ILE A 139 4.25 -25.67 -12.21
C ILE A 139 5.38 -24.93 -12.94
N LEU A 140 5.77 -25.35 -14.15
CA LEU A 140 6.77 -24.66 -14.97
C LEU A 140 6.41 -23.20 -15.24
N ILE A 141 5.15 -22.92 -15.60
CA ILE A 141 4.67 -21.54 -15.81
C ILE A 141 4.73 -20.73 -14.51
N ALA A 142 4.29 -21.31 -13.39
CA ALA A 142 4.38 -20.66 -12.09
C ALA A 142 5.83 -20.38 -11.68
N TRP A 143 6.76 -21.27 -12.04
CA TRP A 143 8.18 -21.13 -11.77
C TRP A 143 8.83 -20.00 -12.59
N ILE A 144 8.54 -19.92 -13.89
CA ILE A 144 8.98 -18.81 -14.74
C ILE A 144 8.41 -17.48 -14.21
N TRP A 145 7.16 -17.48 -13.78
CA TRP A 145 6.54 -16.28 -13.22
C TRP A 145 7.16 -15.85 -11.88
N ALA A 146 7.62 -16.80 -11.06
CA ALA A 146 8.36 -16.56 -9.83
C ALA A 146 9.71 -15.87 -10.10
N LEU A 147 10.44 -16.30 -11.14
CA LEU A 147 11.66 -15.64 -11.62
C LEU A 147 11.41 -14.19 -12.04
N VAL A 148 10.40 -13.95 -12.87
CA VAL A 148 10.03 -12.59 -13.32
C VAL A 148 9.66 -11.68 -12.14
N SER A 149 8.98 -12.21 -11.12
CA SER A 149 8.67 -11.45 -9.90
C SER A 149 9.91 -11.12 -9.08
N GLY A 150 10.85 -12.06 -8.96
CA GLY A 150 12.12 -11.84 -8.25
C GLY A 150 12.99 -10.78 -8.94
N ILE A 151 13.10 -10.82 -10.28
CA ILE A 151 13.84 -9.81 -11.06
C ILE A 151 13.23 -8.42 -10.86
N HIS A 152 11.90 -8.29 -10.88
CA HIS A 152 11.23 -7.03 -10.58
C HIS A 152 11.57 -6.51 -9.17
N LEU A 153 11.74 -7.41 -8.20
CA LEU A 153 12.06 -7.04 -6.83
C LEU A 153 13.48 -6.48 -6.71
N ILE A 154 14.44 -7.08 -7.41
CA ILE A 154 15.82 -6.58 -7.49
C ILE A 154 15.87 -5.23 -8.21
N MET A 155 15.11 -5.06 -9.30
CA MET A 155 15.01 -3.77 -9.98
C MET A 155 14.42 -2.68 -9.08
N ASP A 156 13.40 -3.01 -8.28
CA ASP A 156 12.81 -2.07 -7.32
C ASP A 156 13.78 -1.73 -6.18
N ALA A 157 14.66 -2.66 -5.79
CA ALA A 157 15.68 -2.45 -4.77
C ALA A 157 16.88 -1.61 -5.28
N ASN A 158 17.20 -1.68 -6.57
CA ASN A 158 18.30 -0.95 -7.21
C ASN A 158 17.93 0.50 -7.61
N ARG A 159 16.69 0.92 -7.36
CA ARG A 159 16.16 2.24 -7.75
C ARG A 159 15.83 3.08 -6.51
#